data_AF-A0A7R9TJ93-F1
#
_entry.id   AF-A0A7R9TJ93-F1
#
_cell.length_a   1.000
_cell.length_b   1.000
_cell.length_c   1.000
_cell.angle_alpha   90.00
_cell.angle_beta   90.00
_cell.angle_gamma   90.00
#
_symmetry.space_group_name_H-M   'P 1'
#
loop_
_entity.id
_entity.type
_entity.pdbx_description
1 polymer ?
#
loop_
_entity_poly.entity_id
_entity_poly.type
_entity_poly.pdbx_seq_one_letter_code
_entity_poly.pdbx_strand_id
1 'polypeptide(L)'
;MSASASTAFAKYDAASDAARAASSASPSASASSTGGSRVLANATVLLSDAYKRCNPSFGYTPAINPRRQLTKPSKPCGNDGHDNENQDLIISVNDVLAADDGSSPAFVVTDVLGSGTFGQVVRCREKGGAGVSAAVKVIKNHPAYFHQAHVEIGILHMLNQECDQRDENHIV
;
A
#
# COMPACT_ATOMS: atom_id res chain seq x y z
N MET A 1 -13.33 31.74 -7.07
CA MET A 1 -12.20 30.88 -7.49
C MET A 1 -12.10 29.78 -6.43
N SER A 2 -12.74 28.64 -6.69
CA SER A 2 -12.79 27.52 -5.73
C SER A 2 -11.58 26.63 -5.98
N ALA A 3 -10.70 26.49 -4.98
CA ALA A 3 -9.59 25.55 -5.04
C ALA A 3 -10.17 24.13 -4.97
N SER A 4 -10.09 23.39 -6.07
CA SER A 4 -10.35 21.95 -6.07
C SER A 4 -9.14 21.28 -5.43
N ALA A 5 -9.33 20.69 -4.25
CA ALA A 5 -8.28 19.93 -3.58
C ALA A 5 -8.01 18.64 -4.38
N SER A 6 -6.83 18.57 -5.03
CA SER A 6 -6.32 17.35 -5.66
C SER A 6 -6.14 16.30 -4.57
N THR A 7 -6.90 15.22 -4.62
CA THR A 7 -6.81 14.15 -3.62
C THR A 7 -6.11 12.94 -4.25
N ALA A 8 -4.81 13.11 -4.52
CA ALA A 8 -3.94 12.11 -5.17
C ALA A 8 -3.79 10.77 -4.42
N PHE A 9 -4.33 10.67 -3.20
CA PHE A 9 -4.14 9.50 -2.35
C PHE A 9 -5.46 9.09 -1.67
N ALA A 10 -6.10 8.08 -2.25
CA ALA A 10 -7.20 7.39 -1.57
C ALA A 10 -6.63 6.48 -0.48
N LYS A 11 -6.97 6.75 0.78
CA LYS A 11 -6.69 5.82 1.88
C LYS A 11 -7.39 4.48 1.58
N TYR A 12 -6.70 3.38 1.86
CA TYR A 12 -7.26 2.03 1.79
C TYR A 12 -8.62 1.97 2.50
N ASP A 13 -9.68 1.64 1.75
CA ASP A 13 -11.03 1.44 2.28
C ASP A 13 -11.17 0.00 2.81
N ALA A 14 -10.90 -0.14 4.11
CA ALA A 14 -11.03 -1.41 4.83
C ALA A 14 -12.45 -1.99 4.81
N ALA A 15 -13.49 -1.18 4.59
CA ALA A 15 -14.87 -1.65 4.55
C ALA A 15 -15.17 -2.43 3.26
N SER A 16 -14.61 -1.98 2.13
CA SER A 16 -14.79 -2.62 0.82
C SER A 16 -14.21 -4.05 0.76
N ASP A 17 -13.05 -4.29 1.37
CA ASP A 17 -12.42 -5.62 1.44
C ASP A 17 -13.00 -6.48 2.57
N ALA A 18 -13.43 -5.88 3.69
CA ALA A 18 -14.14 -6.60 4.75
C ALA A 18 -15.47 -7.20 4.25
N ALA A 19 -16.20 -6.49 3.38
CA ALA A 19 -17.40 -7.00 2.74
C ALA A 19 -17.12 -8.20 1.81
N ARG A 20 -15.95 -8.21 1.17
CA ARG A 20 -15.49 -9.31 0.29
C ARG A 20 -14.95 -10.51 1.08
N ALA A 21 -14.40 -10.29 2.27
CA ALA A 21 -14.00 -11.36 3.21
C ALA A 21 -15.20 -11.94 3.98
N ALA A 22 -16.26 -11.15 4.22
CA ALA A 22 -17.49 -11.62 4.87
C ALA A 22 -18.37 -12.50 3.96
N SER A 23 -18.21 -12.41 2.63
CA SER A 23 -18.95 -13.24 1.66
C SER A 23 -18.34 -14.63 1.42
N SER A 24 -17.13 -14.90 1.90
CA SER A 24 -16.63 -16.28 2.04
C SER A 24 -17.21 -16.89 3.31
N ALA A 25 -18.15 -17.82 3.13
CA ALA A 25 -18.93 -18.47 4.17
C ALA A 25 -18.10 -18.88 5.41
N SER A 26 -18.62 -18.55 6.59
CA SER A 26 -18.18 -19.11 7.87
C SER A 26 -18.25 -20.64 7.80
N PRO A 27 -17.14 -21.38 7.96
CA PRO A 27 -17.23 -22.81 8.12
C PRO A 27 -17.86 -23.09 9.50
N SER A 28 -19.04 -23.72 9.51
CA SER A 28 -19.60 -24.31 10.71
C SER A 28 -18.68 -25.44 11.17
N ALA A 29 -17.75 -25.13 12.06
CA ALA A 29 -16.81 -26.10 12.60
C ALA A 29 -17.53 -27.08 13.53
N SER A 30 -18.05 -28.18 12.95
CA SER A 30 -18.32 -29.39 13.70
C SER A 30 -16.98 -29.96 14.17
N ALA A 31 -16.74 -29.88 15.47
CA ALA A 31 -15.49 -30.31 16.09
C ALA A 31 -15.40 -31.85 16.08
N SER A 32 -14.79 -32.41 15.05
CA SER A 32 -14.16 -33.73 15.13
C SER A 32 -12.65 -33.52 15.27
N SER A 33 -12.15 -33.74 16.48
CA SER A 33 -10.75 -33.51 16.84
C SER A 33 -9.85 -34.60 16.26
N THR A 34 -9.05 -34.27 15.26
CA THR A 34 -7.87 -35.07 14.89
C THR A 34 -6.66 -34.15 14.84
N GLY A 35 -5.86 -34.13 15.92
CA GLY A 35 -4.43 -33.84 15.86
C GLY A 35 -3.87 -32.46 16.26
N GLY A 36 -4.68 -31.45 16.57
CA GLY A 36 -4.17 -30.10 16.94
C GLY A 36 -4.47 -29.70 18.39
N SER A 37 -3.49 -29.12 19.11
CA SER A 37 -3.73 -28.54 20.44
C SER A 37 -4.81 -27.46 20.36
N ARG A 38 -5.92 -27.66 21.09
CA ARG A 38 -7.06 -26.72 21.15
C ARG A 38 -6.64 -25.32 21.63
N VAL A 39 -5.58 -25.24 22.43
CA VAL A 39 -4.98 -23.99 22.88
C VAL A 39 -4.35 -23.25 21.71
N LEU A 40 -3.56 -23.93 20.88
CA LEU A 40 -2.94 -23.35 19.69
C LEU A 40 -4.00 -22.86 18.71
N ALA A 41 -5.06 -23.64 18.48
CA ALA A 41 -6.16 -23.26 17.62
C ALA A 41 -6.87 -21.99 18.13
N ASN A 42 -7.17 -21.91 19.43
CA ASN A 42 -7.77 -20.72 20.04
C ASN A 42 -6.83 -19.51 20.07
N ALA A 43 -5.52 -19.70 20.04
CA ALA A 43 -4.52 -18.62 20.06
C ALA A 43 -4.14 -18.11 18.65
N THR A 44 -4.54 -18.80 17.58
CA THR A 44 -4.16 -18.47 16.20
C THR A 44 -5.38 -18.31 15.30
N VAL A 45 -5.98 -19.43 14.85
CA VAL A 45 -7.04 -19.45 13.84
C VAL A 45 -8.40 -19.05 14.43
N LEU A 46 -8.69 -19.46 15.68
CA LEU A 46 -9.96 -19.23 16.36
C LEU A 46 -9.87 -18.08 17.39
N LEU A 47 -8.91 -17.17 17.20
CA LEU A 47 -8.61 -16.11 18.15
C LEU A 47 -9.79 -15.15 18.33
N SER A 48 -10.44 -14.75 17.24
CA SER A 48 -11.64 -13.90 17.27
C SER A 48 -12.79 -14.55 18.05
N ASP A 49 -13.03 -15.84 17.85
CA ASP A 49 -14.05 -16.61 18.57
C ASP A 49 -13.70 -16.83 20.04
N ALA A 50 -12.41 -16.98 20.37
CA ALA A 50 -11.93 -16.99 21.75
C ALA A 50 -12.22 -15.66 22.44
N TYR A 51 -11.93 -14.51 21.81
CA TYR A 51 -12.25 -13.20 22.37
C TYR A 51 -13.76 -12.96 22.52
N LYS A 52 -14.58 -13.38 21.55
CA LYS A 52 -16.06 -13.28 21.64
C LYS A 52 -16.64 -14.06 22.82
N ARG A 53 -16.06 -15.22 23.15
CA ARG A 53 -16.47 -16.01 24.32
C ARG A 53 -16.21 -15.26 25.63
N CYS A 54 -15.10 -14.52 25.72
CA CYS A 54 -14.76 -13.72 26.90
C CYS A 54 -15.46 -12.35 26.92
N ASN A 55 -15.76 -11.80 25.74
CA ASN A 55 -16.47 -10.52 25.56
C ASN A 55 -17.45 -10.64 24.39
N PRO A 56 -18.75 -10.89 24.65
CA PRO A 56 -19.76 -11.03 23.59
C PRO A 56 -19.92 -9.80 22.69
N SER A 57 -19.52 -8.60 23.15
CA SER A 57 -19.55 -7.37 22.34
C SER A 57 -18.33 -7.22 21.42
N PHE A 58 -17.35 -8.12 21.51
CA PHE A 58 -16.14 -8.06 20.67
C PHE A 58 -16.45 -8.42 19.21
N GLY A 59 -16.37 -7.41 18.33
CA GLY A 59 -16.39 -7.58 16.88
C GLY A 59 -15.02 -7.27 16.29
N TYR A 60 -14.29 -8.28 15.83
CA TYR A 60 -13.09 -8.05 15.04
C TYR A 60 -13.47 -7.46 13.69
N THR A 61 -12.86 -6.32 13.34
CA THR A 61 -12.96 -5.71 12.02
C THR A 61 -11.54 -5.48 11.47
N PRO A 62 -11.25 -5.80 10.20
CA PRO A 62 -9.93 -5.53 9.62
C PRO A 62 -9.51 -4.05 9.68
N ALA A 63 -10.47 -3.13 9.82
CA ALA A 63 -10.24 -1.69 9.94
C ALA A 63 -9.44 -1.29 11.19
N ILE A 64 -9.50 -2.09 12.27
CA ILE A 64 -8.72 -1.82 13.49
C ILE A 64 -7.34 -2.46 13.47
N ASN A 65 -6.98 -3.19 12.41
CA ASN A 65 -5.67 -3.79 12.31
C ASN A 65 -4.60 -2.70 12.22
N PRO A 66 -3.57 -2.74 13.09
CA PRO A 66 -2.47 -1.80 12.99
C PRO A 66 -1.82 -1.97 11.62
N ARG A 67 -1.80 -0.88 10.86
CA ARG A 67 -1.17 -0.87 9.54
C ARG A 67 0.34 -0.80 9.72
N ARG A 68 1.05 -1.66 9.00
CA ARG A 68 2.52 -1.62 8.97
C ARG A 68 2.96 -0.36 8.21
N GLN A 69 3.36 0.65 8.97
CA GLN A 69 3.94 1.91 8.50
C GLN A 69 5.33 1.66 7.91
N LEU A 70 5.52 2.03 6.64
CA LEU A 70 6.76 1.84 5.89
C LEU A 70 7.65 3.09 5.97
N THR A 71 7.07 4.29 5.88
CA THR A 71 7.82 5.56 5.96
C THR A 71 8.33 5.82 7.37
N LYS A 72 9.58 6.31 7.47
CA LYS A 72 10.18 6.77 8.73
C LYS A 72 10.80 8.16 8.54
N PRO A 73 10.53 9.13 9.43
CA PRO A 73 9.55 9.11 10.52
C PRO A 73 8.11 8.96 10.00
N SER A 74 7.23 8.30 10.77
CA SER A 74 5.82 8.08 10.40
C SER A 74 4.86 9.10 11.03
N LYS A 75 5.39 10.21 11.57
CA LYS A 75 4.59 11.25 12.23
C LYS A 75 4.11 12.26 11.18
N PRO A 76 2.80 12.48 11.02
CA PRO A 76 2.26 13.51 10.15
C PRO A 76 2.70 14.92 10.57
N CYS A 77 3.11 15.75 9.61
CA CYS A 77 3.39 17.17 9.86
C CYS A 77 3.05 18.12 8.71
N GLY A 78 2.94 17.63 7.46
CA GLY A 78 2.73 18.48 6.28
C GLY A 78 1.73 17.87 5.30
N ASN A 79 1.35 18.66 4.29
CA ASN A 79 0.46 18.22 3.20
C ASN A 79 -0.83 17.57 3.72
N ASP A 80 -1.60 18.31 4.53
CA ASP A 80 -2.82 17.83 5.19
C ASP A 80 -2.64 16.56 6.05
N GLY A 81 -1.41 16.35 6.54
CA GLY A 81 -1.03 15.20 7.35
C GLY A 81 -0.65 13.95 6.55
N HIS A 82 -0.46 14.08 5.23
CA HIS A 82 0.04 13.00 4.38
C HIS A 82 1.57 12.86 4.45
N ASP A 83 2.28 13.96 4.72
CA ASP A 83 3.74 13.97 4.72
C ASP A 83 4.32 14.04 6.14
N ASN A 84 5.52 13.48 6.31
CA ASN A 84 6.33 13.62 7.52
C ASN A 84 7.23 14.87 7.48
N GLU A 85 8.06 15.06 8.51
CA GLU A 85 8.98 16.21 8.63
C GLU A 85 10.02 16.31 7.52
N ASN A 86 10.30 15.20 6.84
CA ASN A 86 11.22 15.13 5.72
C ASN A 86 10.55 15.35 4.37
N GLN A 87 9.25 15.72 4.36
CA GLN A 87 8.41 15.86 3.17
C GLN A 87 8.29 14.55 2.37
N ASP A 88 8.44 13.41 3.06
CA ASP A 88 8.16 12.10 2.50
C ASP A 88 6.70 11.74 2.76
N LEU A 89 6.02 11.22 1.73
CA LEU A 89 4.69 10.64 1.88
C LEU A 89 4.72 9.51 2.92
N ILE A 90 3.79 9.54 3.87
CA ILE A 90 3.64 8.50 4.88
C ILE A 90 2.86 7.32 4.27
N ILE A 91 3.57 6.26 3.94
CA ILE A 91 3.07 5.08 3.24
C ILE A 91 3.00 3.90 4.20
N SER A 92 1.94 3.11 4.08
CA SER A 92 1.71 1.87 4.81
C SER A 92 1.43 0.71 3.85
N VAL A 93 1.68 -0.51 4.30
CA VAL A 93 1.30 -1.72 3.53
C VAL A 93 -0.19 -1.70 3.21
N ASN A 94 -0.53 -2.06 1.97
CA ASN A 94 -1.86 -2.02 1.36
C ASN A 94 -2.38 -0.63 0.97
N ASP A 95 -1.56 0.43 1.02
CA ASP A 95 -1.95 1.68 0.38
C ASP A 95 -2.08 1.51 -1.12
N VAL A 96 -2.99 2.30 -1.71
CA VAL A 96 -3.22 2.34 -3.14
C VAL A 96 -2.63 3.63 -3.68
N LEU A 97 -1.65 3.51 -4.57
CA LEU A 97 -1.09 4.62 -5.34
C LEU A 97 -1.77 4.63 -6.71
N ALA A 98 -2.43 5.72 -7.07
CA ALA A 98 -3.16 5.85 -8.33
C ALA A 98 -2.99 7.27 -8.87
N ALA A 99 -3.02 7.43 -10.19
CA ALA A 99 -3.10 8.77 -10.79
C ALA A 99 -4.52 9.35 -10.68
N ASP A 100 -4.60 10.65 -10.44
CA ASP A 100 -5.86 11.40 -10.29
C ASP A 100 -6.76 11.33 -11.52
N ASP A 101 -6.17 11.24 -12.71
CA ASP A 101 -6.86 11.24 -14.00
C ASP A 101 -7.17 9.83 -14.53
N GLY A 102 -6.78 8.78 -13.80
CA GLY A 102 -6.93 7.40 -14.24
C GLY A 102 -6.06 7.03 -15.45
N SER A 103 -5.06 7.86 -15.80
CA SER A 103 -4.15 7.61 -16.93
C SER A 103 -3.23 6.40 -16.72
N SER A 104 -3.04 5.97 -15.48
CA SER A 104 -2.17 4.85 -15.10
C SER A 104 -2.89 3.87 -14.18
N PRO A 105 -2.50 2.58 -14.21
CA PRO A 105 -3.08 1.59 -13.33
C PRO A 105 -2.77 1.92 -11.87
N ALA A 106 -3.71 1.59 -10.99
CA ALA A 106 -3.51 1.72 -9.55
C ALA A 106 -2.59 0.60 -9.04
N PHE A 107 -1.74 0.92 -8.07
CA PHE A 107 -0.77 0.02 -7.48
C PHE A 107 -1.01 -0.15 -5.99
N VAL A 108 -0.95 -1.39 -5.50
CA VAL A 108 -1.05 -1.72 -4.07
C VAL A 108 0.35 -1.89 -3.49
N VAL A 109 0.68 -1.11 -2.46
CA VAL A 109 1.97 -1.15 -1.79
C VAL A 109 2.10 -2.42 -0.94
N THR A 110 3.22 -3.13 -1.10
CA THR A 110 3.50 -4.39 -0.39
C THR A 110 4.66 -4.24 0.60
N ASP A 111 5.73 -3.54 0.22
CA ASP A 111 6.88 -3.32 1.08
C ASP A 111 7.71 -2.10 0.66
N VAL A 112 8.71 -1.73 1.47
CA VAL A 112 9.73 -0.74 1.11
C VAL A 112 10.92 -1.46 0.44
N LEU A 113 11.45 -0.86 -0.63
CA LEU A 113 12.67 -1.34 -1.30
C LEU A 113 13.89 -0.50 -0.92
N GLY A 114 13.69 0.79 -0.68
CA GLY A 114 14.76 1.68 -0.26
C GLY A 114 14.29 3.11 -0.03
N SER A 115 15.19 3.94 0.48
CA SER A 115 15.00 5.37 0.68
C SER A 115 16.29 6.10 0.36
N GLY A 116 16.18 7.35 -0.10
CA GLY A 116 17.32 8.20 -0.39
C GLY A 116 16.94 9.67 -0.38
N THR A 117 17.87 10.53 -0.79
CA THR A 117 17.66 11.99 -0.81
C THR A 117 16.45 12.38 -1.66
N PHE A 118 16.17 11.63 -2.73
CA PHE A 118 15.01 11.83 -3.60
C PHE A 118 13.65 11.52 -2.93
N GLY A 119 13.63 10.70 -1.88
CA GLY A 119 12.41 10.16 -1.27
C GLY A 119 12.49 8.65 -1.05
N GLN A 120 11.53 7.90 -1.57
CA GLN A 120 11.32 6.49 -1.23
C GLN A 120 11.09 5.63 -2.47
N VAL A 121 11.46 4.35 -2.40
CA VAL A 121 11.11 3.34 -3.40
C VAL A 121 10.35 2.23 -2.71
N VAL A 122 9.16 1.93 -3.20
CA VAL A 122 8.28 0.89 -2.63
C VAL A 122 8.02 -0.23 -3.64
N ARG A 123 7.90 -1.45 -3.13
CA ARG A 123 7.44 -2.61 -3.90
C ARG A 123 5.93 -2.57 -3.99
N CYS A 124 5.42 -2.56 -5.20
CA CYS A 124 4.01 -2.54 -5.49
C CYS A 124 3.59 -3.74 -6.34
N ARG A 125 2.30 -4.06 -6.30
CA ARG A 125 1.65 -4.94 -7.27
C ARG A 125 0.50 -4.19 -7.94
N GLU A 126 0.26 -4.43 -9.21
CA GLU A 126 -0.87 -3.82 -9.91
C GLU A 126 -2.21 -4.23 -9.26
N LYS A 127 -3.12 -3.27 -9.08
CA LYS A 127 -4.44 -3.49 -8.49
C LYS A 127 -5.36 -4.13 -9.53
N GLY A 128 -5.59 -5.44 -9.40
CA GLY A 128 -6.49 -6.21 -10.28
C GLY A 128 -5.80 -6.90 -11.46
N GLY A 129 -4.48 -6.69 -11.64
CA GLY A 129 -3.67 -7.34 -12.67
C GLY A 129 -3.06 -8.69 -12.24
N ALA A 130 -2.36 -9.33 -13.19
CA ALA A 130 -1.85 -10.70 -13.11
C ALA A 130 -0.62 -10.92 -12.19
N GLY A 131 -0.38 -10.02 -11.22
CA GLY A 131 0.67 -10.20 -10.21
C GLY A 131 2.05 -9.66 -10.58
N VAL A 132 2.17 -8.81 -11.62
CA VAL A 132 3.43 -8.13 -11.93
C VAL A 132 3.79 -7.17 -10.78
N SER A 133 5.01 -7.32 -10.27
CA SER A 133 5.55 -6.45 -9.24
C SER A 133 6.29 -5.28 -9.88
N ALA A 134 6.09 -4.09 -9.34
CA ALA A 134 6.76 -2.86 -9.79
C ALA A 134 7.47 -2.18 -8.62
N ALA A 135 8.55 -1.47 -8.92
CA ALA A 135 9.17 -0.53 -7.99
C ALA A 135 8.61 0.87 -8.29
N VAL A 136 7.94 1.48 -7.32
CA VAL A 136 7.41 2.85 -7.46
C VAL A 136 8.31 3.80 -6.67
N LYS A 137 8.93 4.74 -7.37
CA LYS A 137 9.75 5.80 -6.78
C LYS A 137 8.83 6.98 -6.41
N VAL A 138 8.64 7.21 -5.11
CA VAL A 138 7.85 8.31 -4.57
C VAL A 138 8.79 9.47 -4.25
N ILE A 139 8.63 10.56 -4.99
CA ILE A 139 9.46 11.77 -4.86
C ILE A 139 8.95 12.63 -3.71
N LYS A 140 9.87 13.19 -2.92
CA LYS A 140 9.55 14.14 -1.84
C LYS A 140 8.69 15.30 -2.35
N ASN A 141 7.79 15.77 -1.50
CA ASN A 141 6.99 16.96 -1.76
C ASN A 141 7.81 18.24 -1.54
N HIS A 142 8.80 18.46 -2.41
CA HIS A 142 9.68 19.63 -2.36
C HIS A 142 10.13 20.03 -3.79
N PRO A 143 10.10 21.33 -4.15
CA PRO A 143 10.34 21.78 -5.52
C PRO A 143 11.67 21.35 -6.13
N ALA A 144 12.74 21.26 -5.34
CA ALA A 144 14.05 20.84 -5.84
C ALA A 144 14.04 19.38 -6.33
N TYR A 145 13.42 18.46 -5.58
CA TYR A 145 13.35 17.05 -5.95
C TYR A 145 12.34 16.81 -7.09
N PHE A 146 11.28 17.61 -7.15
CA PHE A 146 10.34 17.59 -8.27
C PHE A 146 11.01 17.95 -9.61
N HIS A 147 11.78 19.04 -9.64
CA HIS A 147 12.54 19.41 -10.84
C HIS A 147 13.61 18.37 -11.19
N GLN A 148 14.32 17.83 -10.19
CA GLN A 148 15.28 16.75 -10.42
C GLN A 148 14.63 15.51 -11.03
N ALA A 149 13.44 15.12 -10.56
CA ALA A 149 12.68 14.01 -11.12
C ALA A 149 12.25 14.27 -12.57
N HIS A 150 11.91 15.51 -12.94
CA HIS A 150 11.59 15.85 -14.34
C HIS A 150 12.80 15.67 -15.26
N VAL A 151 14.00 16.06 -14.81
CA VAL A 151 15.24 15.83 -15.54
C VAL A 151 15.48 14.32 -15.72
N GLU A 152 15.32 13.54 -14.64
CA GLU A 152 15.45 12.08 -14.68
C GLU A 152 14.47 11.44 -15.68
N ILE A 153 13.19 11.83 -15.64
CA ILE A 153 12.17 11.36 -16.60
C ILE A 153 12.56 11.72 -18.03
N GLY A 154 13.04 12.94 -18.27
CA GLY A 154 13.47 13.38 -19.61
C GLY A 154 14.63 12.55 -20.15
N ILE A 155 15.62 12.23 -19.31
CA ILE A 155 16.75 11.37 -19.68
C ILE A 155 16.27 9.94 -19.95
N LEU A 156 15.46 9.36 -19.07
CA LEU A 156 14.94 7.99 -19.26
C LEU A 156 14.08 7.88 -20.53
N HIS A 157 13.31 8.92 -20.84
CA HIS A 157 12.52 8.98 -22.07
C HIS A 157 13.41 9.01 -23.32
N MET A 158 14.44 9.87 -23.33
CA MET A 158 15.43 9.91 -24.42
C MET A 158 16.12 8.56 -24.61
N LEU A 159 16.58 7.93 -23.53
CA LEU A 159 17.26 6.64 -23.61
C LEU A 159 16.34 5.55 -24.19
N ASN A 160 15.10 5.47 -23.70
CA ASN A 160 14.14 4.46 -24.18
C ASN A 160 13.66 4.71 -25.61
N GLN A 161 13.50 5.96 -26.03
CA GLN A 161 12.91 6.28 -27.33
C GLN A 161 13.92 6.57 -28.44
N GLU A 162 15.12 7.04 -28.11
CA GLU A 162 16.11 7.45 -29.11
C GLU A 162 17.32 6.52 -29.12
N CYS A 163 17.69 5.92 -27.98
CA CYS A 163 18.91 5.12 -27.85
C CYS A 163 18.68 3.61 -27.87
N ASP A 164 17.55 3.09 -27.37
CA ASP A 164 17.25 1.65 -27.36
C ASP A 164 15.76 1.35 -27.61
N GLN A 165 15.28 1.75 -28.79
CA GLN A 165 13.86 1.64 -29.18
C GLN A 165 13.28 0.22 -29.11
N ARG A 166 14.14 -0.80 -29.14
CA ARG A 166 13.74 -2.21 -29.16
C ARG A 166 14.07 -2.94 -27.87
N ASP A 167 14.57 -2.24 -26.85
CA ASP A 167 15.02 -2.83 -25.59
C ASP A 167 16.02 -3.99 -25.82
N GLU A 168 16.92 -3.83 -26.82
CA GLU A 168 17.91 -4.86 -27.17
C GLU A 168 19.09 -4.85 -26.19
N ASN A 169 19.32 -3.71 -25.51
CA ASN A 169 20.46 -3.49 -24.64
C ASN A 169 20.06 -3.30 -23.16
N HIS A 170 18.76 -3.31 -22.85
CA HIS A 170 18.22 -3.17 -21.48
C HIS A 170 18.82 -1.97 -20.75
N ILE A 171 18.88 -0.83 -21.43
CA ILE A 171 19.53 0.39 -20.92
C ILE A 171 18.73 0.99 -19.74
N VAL A 172 17.46 0.62 -19.59
CA VAL A 172 16.55 1.05 -18.52
C VAL A 172 15.77 -0.14 -17.97
#